data_AF-A0A2K0TBS2-F1
#
_entry.id   AF-A0A2K0TBS2-F1
#
_cell.length_a   1.000
_cell.length_b   1.000
_cell.length_c   1.000
_cell.angle_alpha   90.00
_cell.angle_beta   90.00
_cell.angle_gamma   90.00
#
_symmetry.space_group_name_H-M   'P 1'
#
loop_
_entity.id
_entity.type
_entity.pdbx_description
1 polymer ?
#
loop_
_entity_poly.entity_id
_entity_poly.type
_entity_poly.pdbx_seq_one_letter_code
_entity_poly.pdbx_strand_id
1 'polypeptide(L)'
;MVSCPPAPFQELTPDIPFGSKHTHDHGGEFEKQGTWELSKADLTTLLDLSKQLNLDGEITPVMAWRMVTTHYRFNELAPGDLEKLSEELLRKIRCYGFGAVMEEFELRDALENIFSGRPEAMVF
;
A
#
# COMPACT_ATOMS: atom_id res chain seq x y z
N MET A 1 -10.26 -12.13 -5.40
CA MET A 1 -9.23 -11.15 -4.99
C MET A 1 -9.70 -10.50 -3.70
N VAL A 2 -8.88 -10.53 -2.67
CA VAL A 2 -9.16 -9.83 -1.40
C VAL A 2 -8.54 -8.44 -1.56
N SER A 3 -9.35 -7.38 -1.62
CA SER A 3 -8.82 -6.01 -1.68
C SER A 3 -8.35 -5.57 -0.29
N CYS A 4 -7.28 -4.79 -0.24
CA CYS A 4 -6.85 -4.11 0.98
C CYS A 4 -7.09 -2.61 0.84
N PRO A 5 -7.98 -2.01 1.66
CA PRO A 5 -8.96 -2.63 2.55
C PRO A 5 -10.13 -3.30 1.80
N PRO A 6 -10.90 -4.19 2.45
CA PRO A 6 -12.03 -4.90 1.83
C PRO A 6 -13.20 -3.98 1.41
N ALA A 7 -13.23 -2.74 1.91
CA ALA A 7 -14.13 -1.66 1.51
C ALA A 7 -13.47 -0.29 1.77
N PRO A 8 -13.91 0.81 1.13
CA PRO A 8 -13.49 2.18 1.45
C PRO A 8 -13.66 2.48 2.95
N PHE A 9 -12.75 3.25 3.56
CA PHE A 9 -12.76 3.51 5.01
C PHE A 9 -14.10 4.07 5.53
N GLN A 10 -14.80 4.85 4.70
CA GLN A 10 -16.11 5.45 5.01
C GLN A 10 -17.27 4.44 4.99
N GLU A 11 -17.07 3.27 4.37
CA GLU A 11 -18.05 2.19 4.24
C GLU A 11 -17.67 0.97 5.09
N LEU A 12 -16.66 1.10 5.94
CA LEU A 12 -16.24 -0.01 6.79
C LEU A 12 -17.35 -0.29 7.81
N THR A 13 -18.05 -1.41 7.63
CA THR A 13 -19.04 -1.85 8.60
C THR A 13 -18.36 -2.23 9.91
N PRO A 14 -19.07 -2.17 11.04
CA PRO A 14 -18.49 -2.50 12.33
C PRO A 14 -17.97 -3.95 12.37
N ASP A 15 -18.43 -4.84 11.51
CA ASP A 15 -18.07 -6.26 11.48
C ASP A 15 -16.79 -6.56 10.69
N ILE A 16 -16.17 -5.55 10.08
CA ILE A 16 -14.89 -5.71 9.39
C ILE A 16 -13.78 -5.79 10.43
N PRO A 17 -12.88 -6.79 10.35
CA PRO A 17 -11.83 -6.97 11.33
C PRO A 17 -10.95 -5.73 11.46
N PHE A 18 -10.87 -4.91 10.40
CA PHE A 18 -10.07 -3.68 10.37
C PHE A 18 -10.78 -2.37 10.75
N GLY A 19 -12.00 -2.43 11.29
CA GLY A 19 -12.77 -1.26 11.72
C GLY A 19 -12.41 -0.74 13.11
N SER A 20 -13.04 0.37 13.52
CA SER A 20 -12.86 1.02 14.83
C SER A 20 -13.48 0.26 16.02
N LYS A 21 -14.06 -0.93 15.80
CA LYS A 21 -14.58 -1.78 16.89
C LYS A 21 -13.49 -2.22 17.86
N HIS A 22 -12.28 -2.41 17.37
CA HIS A 22 -11.15 -2.85 18.18
C HIS A 22 -10.26 -1.71 18.64
N THR A 23 -10.68 -0.45 18.56
CA THR A 23 -9.85 0.68 18.99
C THR A 23 -10.37 1.31 20.28
N HIS A 24 -9.46 1.70 21.19
CA HIS A 24 -9.79 2.31 22.49
C HIS A 24 -10.68 3.57 22.40
N ASP A 25 -10.63 4.29 21.27
CA ASP A 25 -11.31 5.57 21.11
C ASP A 25 -12.59 5.42 20.26
N HIS A 26 -13.73 5.20 20.92
CA HIS A 26 -15.05 5.20 20.28
C HIS A 26 -15.55 6.64 20.08
N GLY A 27 -14.90 7.40 19.19
CA GLY A 27 -15.46 8.61 18.59
C GLY A 27 -15.72 9.78 19.55
N GLY A 28 -14.71 10.64 19.75
CA GLY A 28 -14.92 12.07 19.92
C GLY A 28 -14.82 12.81 18.57
N GLU A 29 -15.23 14.07 18.54
CA GLU A 29 -15.40 15.00 17.38
C GLU A 29 -14.20 15.14 16.40
N PHE A 30 -13.10 14.42 16.64
CA PHE A 30 -11.96 14.28 15.75
C PHE A 30 -11.67 12.79 15.57
N GLU A 31 -11.69 12.31 14.33
CA GLU A 31 -11.28 10.96 13.93
C GLU A 31 -9.80 10.73 14.27
N LYS A 32 -9.51 10.49 15.54
CA LYS A 32 -8.19 10.04 15.99
C LYS A 32 -8.09 8.58 15.61
N GLN A 33 -7.05 8.23 14.86
CA GLN A 33 -6.68 6.85 14.58
C GLN A 33 -6.45 6.14 15.93
N GLY A 34 -7.48 5.47 16.43
CA GLY A 34 -7.38 4.71 17.68
C GLY A 34 -6.40 3.56 17.51
N THR A 35 -5.61 3.28 18.55
CA THR A 35 -4.74 2.10 18.55
C THR A 35 -5.59 0.86 18.76
N TRP A 36 -5.34 -0.19 17.98
CA TRP A 36 -6.04 -1.46 18.13
C TRP A 36 -5.72 -2.13 19.47
N GLU A 37 -6.77 -2.61 20.13
CA GLU A 37 -6.79 -3.50 21.27
C GLU A 37 -6.41 -4.91 20.80
N LEU A 38 -5.11 -5.15 20.76
CA LEU A 38 -4.54 -6.48 20.50
C LEU A 38 -4.15 -7.11 21.83
N SER A 39 -4.64 -8.32 22.10
CA SER A 39 -4.14 -9.05 23.26
C SER A 39 -2.67 -9.42 23.05
N LYS A 40 -1.95 -9.68 24.15
CA LYS A 40 -0.57 -10.16 24.08
C LYS A 40 -0.45 -11.45 23.24
N ALA A 41 -1.48 -12.30 23.28
CA ALA A 41 -1.52 -13.52 22.48
C ALA A 41 -1.64 -13.20 20.98
N ASP A 42 -2.54 -12.29 20.61
CA ASP A 42 -2.72 -11.86 19.21
C ASP A 42 -1.46 -11.22 18.65
N LEU A 43 -0.79 -10.37 19.44
CA LEU A 43 0.51 -9.79 19.07
C LEU A 43 1.57 -10.87 18.84
N THR A 44 1.59 -11.90 19.67
CA THR A 44 2.54 -13.02 19.52
C THR A 44 2.26 -13.78 18.23
N THR A 45 0.99 -14.07 17.92
CA THR A 45 0.58 -14.71 16.66
C THR A 45 0.94 -13.86 15.45
N LEU A 46 0.70 -12.54 15.49
CA LEU A 46 1.08 -11.62 14.42
C LEU A 46 2.60 -11.58 14.20
N LEU A 47 3.38 -11.53 15.29
CA LEU A 47 4.84 -11.53 15.23
C LEU A 47 5.41 -12.88 14.76
N ASP A 48 4.75 -13.99 15.05
CA ASP A 48 5.17 -15.30 14.54
C ASP A 48 4.80 -15.47 13.06
N LEU A 49 3.66 -14.96 12.62
CA LEU A 49 3.30 -14.87 11.20
C LEU A 49 4.25 -13.95 10.44
N SER A 50 4.64 -12.81 11.01
CA SER A 50 5.54 -11.87 10.34
C SER A 50 6.92 -12.48 10.08
N LYS A 51 7.40 -13.37 10.96
CA LYS A 51 8.65 -14.11 10.77
C LYS A 51 8.59 -15.18 9.67
N GLN A 52 7.38 -15.62 9.31
CA GLN A 52 7.17 -16.64 8.26
C GLN A 52 7.05 -16.01 6.86
N LEU A 53 7.00 -14.69 6.76
CA LEU A 53 6.98 -14.00 5.48
C LEU A 53 8.39 -13.97 4.91
N ASN A 54 8.57 -14.69 3.81
CA ASN A 54 9.78 -14.53 3.02
C ASN A 54 9.60 -13.32 2.09
N LEU A 55 9.97 -12.13 2.57
CA LEU A 55 9.86 -10.87 1.81
C LEU A 55 11.01 -10.68 0.79
N ASP A 56 11.67 -11.76 0.36
CA ASP A 56 12.75 -11.68 -0.61
C ASP A 56 12.24 -11.14 -1.94
N GLY A 57 12.59 -9.90 -2.25
CA GLY A 57 12.16 -9.19 -3.46
C GLY A 57 10.79 -8.52 -3.36
N GLU A 58 10.13 -8.55 -2.19
CA GLU A 58 8.87 -7.86 -1.94
C GLU A 58 9.10 -6.51 -1.26
N ILE A 59 8.31 -5.50 -1.65
CA ILE A 59 8.33 -4.15 -1.09
C ILE A 59 6.93 -3.75 -0.61
N THR A 60 6.89 -2.92 0.43
CA THR A 60 5.63 -2.35 0.93
C THR A 60 5.23 -1.11 0.11
N PRO A 61 3.95 -0.71 0.06
CA PRO A 61 3.51 0.49 -0.66
C PRO A 61 4.26 1.78 -0.28
N VAL A 62 4.66 1.94 0.99
CA VAL A 62 5.46 3.10 1.42
C VAL A 62 6.90 3.04 0.89
N MET A 63 7.49 1.84 0.79
CA MET A 63 8.79 1.65 0.14
C MET A 63 8.69 1.93 -1.36
N ALA A 64 7.64 1.46 -2.02
CA ALA A 64 7.37 1.74 -3.42
C ALA A 64 7.25 3.25 -3.67
N TRP A 65 6.49 3.97 -2.84
CA TRP A 65 6.38 5.43 -2.94
C TRP A 65 7.72 6.15 -2.74
N ARG A 66 8.57 5.66 -1.83
CA ARG A 66 9.93 6.17 -1.68
C ARG A 66 10.73 5.97 -2.97
N MET A 67 10.67 4.79 -3.58
CA MET A 67 11.36 4.52 -4.84
C MET A 67 10.88 5.45 -5.97
N VAL A 68 9.56 5.65 -6.11
CA VAL A 68 8.97 6.58 -7.09
C VAL A 68 9.48 8.01 -6.86
N THR A 69 9.39 8.53 -5.64
CA THR A 69 9.76 9.92 -5.32
C THR A 69 11.27 10.17 -5.38
N THR A 70 12.10 9.13 -5.23
CA THR A 70 13.56 9.21 -5.40
C THR A 70 14.03 8.92 -6.83
N HIS A 71 13.12 8.58 -7.74
CA HIS A 71 13.48 8.28 -9.13
C HIS A 71 14.04 9.53 -9.82
N TYR A 72 15.10 9.38 -10.62
CA TYR A 72 15.78 10.52 -11.27
C TYR A 72 14.88 11.33 -12.21
N ARG A 73 13.85 10.68 -12.78
CA ARG A 73 12.83 11.29 -13.66
C ARG A 73 11.52 11.61 -12.94
N PHE A 74 11.50 11.64 -11.61
CA PHE A 74 10.27 11.90 -10.86
C PHE A 74 9.61 13.24 -11.26
N ASN A 75 10.43 14.25 -11.56
CA ASN A 75 9.99 15.55 -12.07
C ASN A 75 9.27 15.51 -13.42
N GLU A 76 9.41 14.42 -14.18
CA GLU A 76 8.69 14.25 -15.44
C GLU A 76 7.26 13.74 -15.22
N LEU A 77 6.98 13.05 -14.10
CA LEU A 77 5.68 12.40 -13.85
C LEU A 77 4.57 13.44 -13.66
N ALA A 78 3.50 13.33 -14.45
CA ALA A 78 2.29 14.10 -14.26
C ALA A 78 1.32 13.37 -13.31
N PRO A 79 0.34 14.07 -12.70
CA PRO A 79 -0.68 13.43 -11.86
C PRO A 79 -1.36 12.24 -12.54
N GLY A 80 -1.68 12.36 -13.84
CA GLY A 80 -2.29 11.27 -14.61
C GLY A 80 -1.38 10.06 -14.84
N ASP A 81 -0.06 10.20 -14.72
CA ASP A 81 0.86 9.06 -14.75
C ASP A 81 0.91 8.34 -13.41
N LEU A 82 0.82 9.08 -12.30
CA LEU A 82 0.71 8.50 -10.97
C LEU A 82 -0.61 7.74 -10.80
N GLU A 83 -1.70 8.23 -11.40
CA GLU A 83 -2.98 7.51 -11.47
C GLU A 83 -2.82 6.18 -12.21
N LYS A 84 -2.26 6.20 -13.43
CA LYS A 84 -1.97 4.96 -14.20
C LYS A 84 -1.06 4.00 -13.44
N LEU A 85 0.00 4.51 -12.81
CA LEU A 85 0.90 3.72 -11.98
C LEU A 85 0.12 3.04 -10.86
N SER A 86 -0.75 3.78 -10.17
CA SER A 86 -1.57 3.23 -9.09
C SER A 86 -2.53 2.14 -9.59
N GLU A 87 -3.21 2.36 -10.71
CA GLU A 87 -4.13 1.39 -11.32
C GLU A 87 -3.43 0.10 -11.73
N GLU A 88 -2.20 0.21 -12.25
CA GLU A 88 -1.38 -0.93 -12.61
C GLU A 88 -0.91 -1.71 -11.37
N LEU A 89 -0.38 -1.01 -10.36
CA LEU A 89 0.16 -1.63 -9.15
C LEU A 89 -0.93 -2.25 -8.26
N LEU A 90 -2.13 -1.68 -8.23
CA LEU A 90 -3.26 -2.23 -7.45
C LEU A 90 -3.57 -3.68 -7.80
N ARG A 91 -3.31 -4.10 -9.05
CA ARG A 91 -3.56 -5.48 -9.52
C ARG A 91 -2.43 -6.46 -9.15
N LYS A 92 -1.29 -5.92 -8.72
CA LYS A 92 -0.06 -6.63 -8.39
C LYS A 92 0.17 -6.75 -6.88
N ILE A 93 -0.63 -6.03 -6.08
CA ILE A 93 -0.56 -6.08 -4.61
C ILE A 93 -1.02 -7.44 -4.07
N ARG A 94 -0.19 -8.00 -3.19
CA ARG A 94 -0.52 -9.11 -2.31
C ARG A 94 -0.89 -8.58 -0.93
N CYS A 95 -2.07 -9.00 -0.49
CA CYS A 95 -2.61 -8.67 0.81
C CYS A 95 -2.33 -9.77 1.82
N TYR A 96 -1.74 -9.39 2.94
CA TYR A 96 -1.60 -10.22 4.13
C TYR A 96 -2.43 -9.64 5.27
N GLY A 97 -2.79 -10.46 6.26
CA GLY A 97 -3.61 -10.03 7.40
C GLY A 97 -3.05 -8.86 8.22
N PHE A 98 -1.78 -8.50 8.03
CA PHE A 98 -1.08 -7.40 8.73
C PHE A 98 -0.54 -6.33 7.76
N GLY A 99 -0.81 -6.41 6.45
CA GLY A 99 -0.27 -5.43 5.51
C GLY A 99 -0.38 -5.83 4.04
N ALA A 100 0.25 -5.03 3.18
CA ALA A 100 0.28 -5.24 1.75
C ALA A 100 1.72 -5.16 1.23
N VAL A 101 2.02 -5.96 0.21
CA VAL A 101 3.30 -5.96 -0.49
C VAL A 101 3.08 -6.06 -2.00
N MET A 102 4.11 -5.78 -2.78
CA MET A 102 4.21 -6.07 -4.22
C MET A 102 5.65 -6.46 -4.53
N GLU A 103 5.91 -7.07 -5.69
CA GLU A 103 7.30 -7.37 -6.05
C GLU A 103 8.01 -6.09 -6.50
N GLU A 104 9.29 -5.97 -6.16
CA GLU A 104 10.07 -4.79 -6.52
C GLU A 104 10.16 -4.63 -8.05
N PHE A 105 10.29 -5.73 -8.79
CA PHE A 105 10.35 -5.67 -10.24
C PHE A 105 9.04 -5.19 -10.86
N GLU A 106 7.89 -5.48 -10.25
CA GLU A 106 6.58 -5.06 -10.75
C GLU A 106 6.43 -3.53 -10.73
N LEU A 107 7.01 -2.87 -9.72
CA LEU A 107 7.11 -1.43 -9.64
C LEU A 107 8.04 -0.86 -10.71
N ARG A 108 9.22 -1.47 -10.86
CA ARG A 108 10.21 -1.03 -11.85
C ARG A 108 9.65 -1.11 -13.27
N ASP A 109 8.98 -2.21 -13.62
CA ASP A 109 8.35 -2.40 -14.92
C ASP A 109 7.22 -1.39 -15.18
N ALA A 110 6.37 -1.15 -14.18
CA ALA A 110 5.27 -0.19 -14.30
C ALA A 110 5.77 1.24 -14.50
N LEU A 111 6.83 1.64 -13.79
CA LEU A 111 7.49 2.93 -13.97
C LEU A 111 8.12 3.05 -15.36
N GLU A 112 8.84 2.02 -15.81
CA GLU A 112 9.50 2.04 -17.12
C GLU A 112 8.47 2.12 -18.26
N ASN A 113 7.34 1.45 -18.12
CA ASN A 113 6.23 1.50 -19.08
C ASN A 113 5.65 2.93 -19.20
N ILE A 114 5.50 3.64 -18.09
CA ILE A 114 5.07 5.05 -18.08
C ILE A 114 6.09 5.95 -18.79
N PHE A 115 7.38 5.74 -18.54
CA PHE A 115 8.44 6.53 -19.15
C PHE A 115 8.65 6.24 -20.63
N SER A 116 8.49 4.98 -21.06
CA SER A 116 8.64 4.53 -22.45
C SER A 116 7.54 5.05 -23.38
N GLY A 117 6.36 5.37 -22.84
CA GLY A 117 5.25 5.96 -23.58
C GLY A 117 5.45 7.44 -23.95
N ARG A 118 6.58 8.05 -23.58
CA ARG A 118 6.88 9.46 -23.85
C ARG A 118 7.80 9.56 -25.06
N PRO A 119 7.46 10.37 -26.09
CA PRO A 119 8.46 10.73 -27.10
C PRO A 119 9.64 11.37 -26.39
N GLU A 120 10.87 10.95 -26.71
CA GLU A 120 12.10 11.63 -26.28
C GLU A 120 11.88 13.13 -26.45
N ALA A 121 11.90 13.87 -25.34
CA ALA A 121 11.90 15.32 -25.39
C ALA A 121 13.22 15.72 -26.06
N MET A 122 13.18 15.87 -27.38
CA MET A 122 14.28 16.41 -28.17
C MET A 122 14.50 17.84 -27.68
N VAL A 123 15.48 17.99 -26.81
CA VAL A 123 15.94 19.28 -26.32
C VAL A 123 16.53 20.02 -27.53
N PHE A 124 15.83 21.06 -27.99
CA PHE A 124 16.36 22.07 -28.90
C PHE A 124 16.97 23.22 -28.09
#